data_AF-D0L2J5-F1
#
_entry.id   AF-D0L2J5-F1
#
_cell.length_a   1.000
_cell.length_b   1.000
_cell.length_c   1.000
_cell.angle_alpha   90.00
_cell.angle_beta   90.00
_cell.angle_gamma   90.00
#
_symmetry.space_group_name_H-M   'P 1'
#
loop_
_entity.id
_entity.type
_entity.pdbx_description
1 polymer ?
#
loop_
_entity_poly.entity_id
_entity_poly.type
_entity_poly.pdbx_seq_one_letter_code
_entity_poly.pdbx_strand_id
1 'polypeptide(L)'
;MVGTLCAGFTVAGLAGAGTAHAAGSGISLTAVDNKNCTATFTLTNHTNSTCYQPDWWFAQEANEAWINAGANDTSLPVTAPWRYVSGVPWPVARWVGSPSLHSGVAEGIPVFPGNTYKSNAQPEGYVTTGTINLKTVTNPAPPKPARNHTQTIYHRVKTGPVTADRLPTPVKLVVTGCKKSSGNGSLDWGSSTGSLEGILPR
;
A
#
# COMPACT_ATOMS: atom_id res chain seq x y z
N MET A 1 -35.24 12.13 -1.64
CA MET A 1 -34.54 10.89 -2.00
C MET A 1 -34.25 10.94 -3.49
N VAL A 2 -33.00 11.21 -3.86
CA VAL A 2 -32.56 11.32 -5.25
C VAL A 2 -31.89 10.01 -5.60
N GLY A 3 -32.46 9.27 -6.55
CA GLY A 3 -31.86 8.06 -7.11
C GLY A 3 -30.80 8.39 -8.16
N THR A 4 -29.91 7.44 -8.43
CA THR A 4 -29.22 7.36 -9.72
C THR A 4 -29.03 5.88 -10.07
N LEU A 5 -29.53 5.55 -11.26
CA LEU A 5 -29.68 4.22 -11.85
C LEU A 5 -28.34 3.68 -12.41
N CYS A 6 -28.16 2.36 -12.40
CA CYS A 6 -27.29 1.69 -13.38
C CYS A 6 -28.16 0.83 -14.30
N ALA A 7 -28.53 1.41 -15.45
CA ALA A 7 -29.26 0.74 -16.52
C ALA A 7 -28.34 -0.17 -17.34
N GLY A 8 -28.88 -1.32 -17.76
CA GLY A 8 -28.13 -2.40 -18.38
C GLY A 8 -27.75 -2.18 -19.83
N PHE A 9 -26.72 -2.92 -20.25
CA PHE A 9 -26.41 -3.21 -21.64
C PHE A 9 -25.99 -4.68 -21.75
N THR A 10 -26.64 -5.41 -22.66
CA THR A 10 -26.20 -6.74 -23.11
C THR A 10 -25.17 -6.59 -24.21
N VAL A 11 -24.00 -7.22 -24.07
CA VAL A 11 -23.09 -7.48 -25.20
C VAL A 11 -22.68 -8.95 -25.20
N ALA A 12 -22.88 -9.58 -26.35
CA ALA A 12 -22.66 -10.99 -26.64
C ALA A 12 -21.16 -11.34 -26.67
N GLY A 13 -20.89 -12.62 -26.41
CA GLY A 13 -19.57 -13.15 -26.10
C GLY A 13 -18.63 -13.36 -27.29
N LEU A 14 -17.38 -13.67 -26.94
CA LEU A 14 -16.47 -14.47 -27.74
C LEU A 14 -15.60 -15.28 -26.77
N ALA A 15 -15.79 -16.60 -26.81
CA ALA A 15 -15.00 -17.58 -26.08
C ALA A 15 -13.60 -17.68 -26.73
N GLY A 16 -12.56 -17.41 -25.94
CA GLY A 16 -11.18 -17.77 -26.24
C GLY A 16 -10.73 -18.85 -25.27
N ALA A 17 -10.39 -20.03 -25.79
CA ALA A 17 -9.79 -21.11 -25.02
C ALA A 17 -8.44 -20.66 -24.44
N GLY A 18 -8.37 -20.50 -23.13
CA GLY A 18 -7.16 -20.15 -22.39
C GLY A 18 -6.66 -21.35 -21.58
N THR A 19 -5.35 -21.57 -21.65
CA THR A 19 -4.59 -22.56 -20.88
C THR A 19 -4.97 -22.55 -19.40
N ALA A 20 -5.30 -23.72 -18.83
CA ALA A 20 -5.60 -23.87 -17.42
C ALA A 20 -4.36 -23.54 -16.56
N HIS A 21 -4.29 -22.31 -16.06
CA HIS A 21 -3.42 -21.94 -14.97
C HIS A 21 -3.93 -22.63 -13.69
N ALA A 22 -3.04 -23.11 -12.82
CA ALA A 22 -3.44 -23.48 -11.47
C ALA A 22 -4.10 -22.26 -10.83
N ALA A 23 -5.38 -22.36 -10.48
CA ALA A 23 -6.16 -21.26 -9.93
C ALA A 23 -5.49 -20.72 -8.66
N GLY A 24 -5.07 -19.46 -8.67
CA GLY A 24 -4.56 -18.82 -7.47
C GLY A 24 -5.66 -18.71 -6.40
N SER A 25 -5.25 -18.67 -5.12
CA SER A 25 -6.13 -18.40 -3.99
C SER A 25 -5.56 -17.29 -3.12
N GLY A 26 -6.42 -16.55 -2.43
CA GLY A 26 -6.04 -15.45 -1.54
C GLY A 26 -5.59 -14.22 -2.31
N ILE A 27 -4.58 -13.53 -1.78
CA ILE A 27 -3.94 -12.39 -2.43
C ILE A 27 -2.43 -12.58 -2.52
N SER A 28 -1.79 -11.90 -3.46
CA SER A 28 -0.35 -11.72 -3.50
C SER A 28 0.00 -10.24 -3.63
N LEU A 29 1.09 -9.82 -2.96
CA LEU A 29 1.61 -8.46 -3.04
C LEU A 29 3.07 -8.52 -3.44
N THR A 30 3.42 -7.89 -4.55
CA THR A 30 4.79 -7.73 -5.01
C THR A 30 5.15 -6.26 -5.13
N ALA A 31 6.44 -5.95 -5.03
CA ALA A 31 6.94 -4.59 -5.21
C ALA A 31 8.26 -4.62 -5.99
N VAL A 32 8.46 -3.64 -6.87
CA VAL A 32 9.66 -3.53 -7.70
C VAL A 32 10.30 -2.15 -7.57
N ASP A 33 11.64 -2.13 -7.56
CA ASP A 33 12.44 -0.92 -7.66
C ASP A 33 12.52 -0.46 -9.13
N ASN A 34 12.05 0.76 -9.41
CA ASN A 34 12.10 1.36 -10.74
C ASN A 34 13.42 2.10 -11.02
N LYS A 35 14.39 2.07 -10.09
CA LYS A 35 15.74 2.65 -10.19
C LYS A 35 15.81 4.17 -10.33
N ASN A 36 14.71 4.85 -10.00
CA ASN A 36 14.57 6.31 -10.06
C ASN A 36 13.95 6.89 -8.76
N CYS A 37 14.17 6.21 -7.64
CA CYS A 37 13.55 6.49 -6.34
C CYS A 37 12.02 6.33 -6.31
N THR A 38 11.49 5.52 -7.21
CA THR A 38 10.09 5.11 -7.20
C THR A 38 9.99 3.60 -7.05
N ALA A 39 8.90 3.15 -6.44
CA ALA A 39 8.57 1.74 -6.29
C ALA A 39 7.16 1.49 -6.83
N THR A 40 6.98 0.41 -7.57
CA THR A 40 5.67 -0.03 -8.06
C THR A 40 5.24 -1.26 -7.29
N PHE A 41 4.06 -1.18 -6.68
CA PHE A 41 3.41 -2.29 -5.99
C PHE A 41 2.35 -2.91 -6.89
N THR A 42 2.24 -4.23 -6.86
CA THR A 42 1.21 -4.99 -7.58
C THR A 42 0.51 -5.90 -6.59
N LEU A 43 -0.79 -5.71 -6.42
CA LEU A 43 -1.67 -6.55 -5.63
C LEU A 43 -2.51 -7.40 -6.59
N THR A 44 -2.33 -8.71 -6.54
CA THR A 44 -3.18 -9.67 -7.25
C THR A 44 -4.16 -10.26 -6.26
N ASN A 45 -5.45 -10.15 -6.53
CA ASN A 45 -6.51 -10.67 -5.68
C ASN A 45 -7.21 -11.83 -6.37
N HIS A 46 -7.22 -13.02 -5.78
CA HIS A 46 -8.00 -14.17 -6.26
C HIS A 46 -9.34 -14.31 -5.52
N THR A 47 -9.56 -13.50 -4.49
CA THR A 47 -10.76 -13.53 -3.64
C THR A 47 -11.90 -12.73 -4.26
N ASN A 48 -13.10 -12.81 -3.69
CA ASN A 48 -14.21 -11.91 -4.01
C ASN A 48 -14.33 -10.70 -3.06
N SER A 49 -13.29 -10.33 -2.31
CA SER A 49 -13.32 -9.16 -1.43
C SER A 49 -12.51 -8.00 -1.99
N THR A 50 -13.00 -6.78 -1.80
CA THR A 50 -12.28 -5.53 -2.08
C THR A 50 -11.58 -4.93 -0.85
N CYS A 51 -11.65 -5.61 0.30
CA CYS A 51 -11.25 -5.05 1.59
C CYS A 51 -9.77 -5.29 1.97
N TYR A 52 -8.96 -5.89 1.09
CA TYR A 52 -7.52 -6.03 1.33
C TYR A 52 -6.80 -4.73 0.96
N GLN A 53 -6.08 -4.17 1.93
CA GLN A 53 -5.40 -2.89 1.80
C GLN A 53 -3.93 -3.04 2.24
N PRO A 54 -2.96 -2.75 1.35
CA PRO A 54 -1.56 -2.75 1.69
C PRO A 54 -1.17 -1.48 2.45
N ASP A 55 -0.27 -1.64 3.41
CA ASP A 55 0.45 -0.55 4.04
C ASP A 55 1.96 -0.68 3.84
N TRP A 56 2.67 0.45 3.91
CA TRP A 56 4.13 0.52 3.74
C TRP A 56 4.77 1.62 4.59
N TRP A 57 6.06 1.51 4.88
CA TRP A 57 6.82 2.49 5.66
C TRP A 57 8.30 2.49 5.28
N PHE A 58 9.00 3.59 5.56
CA PHE A 58 10.46 3.62 5.50
C PHE A 58 11.08 2.83 6.65
N ALA A 59 12.23 2.21 6.44
CA ALA A 59 12.92 1.45 7.49
C ALA A 59 13.16 2.25 8.78
N GLN A 60 13.42 3.55 8.65
CA GLN A 60 13.64 4.50 9.75
C GLN A 60 12.37 4.82 10.54
N GLU A 61 11.19 4.51 9.98
CA GLU A 61 9.88 4.70 10.62
C GLU A 61 9.40 3.40 11.31
N ALA A 62 10.18 2.32 11.23
CA ALA A 62 9.79 1.03 11.79
C ALA A 62 9.75 1.07 13.32
N ASN A 63 8.69 0.49 13.89
CA ASN A 63 8.55 0.25 15.32
C ASN A 63 7.97 -1.15 15.52
N GLU A 64 8.71 -2.02 16.22
CA GLU A 64 8.34 -3.42 16.39
C GLU A 64 6.99 -3.61 17.10
N ALA A 65 6.66 -2.76 18.08
CA ALA A 65 5.38 -2.86 18.77
C ALA A 65 4.21 -2.56 17.82
N TRP A 66 4.35 -1.55 16.96
CA TRP A 66 3.28 -1.15 16.02
C TRP A 66 3.15 -2.12 14.85
N ILE A 67 4.28 -2.64 14.36
CA ILE A 67 4.32 -3.67 13.31
C ILE A 67 3.58 -4.92 13.79
N ASN A 68 3.83 -5.37 15.02
CA ASN A 68 3.30 -6.61 15.56
C ASN A 68 1.96 -6.48 16.30
N ALA A 69 1.46 -5.26 16.51
CA ALA A 69 0.20 -4.96 17.20
C ALA A 69 -0.99 -5.83 16.75
N GLY A 70 -1.67 -6.48 17.68
CA GLY A 70 -2.88 -7.25 17.46
C GLY A 70 -4.14 -6.40 17.58
N ALA A 71 -5.30 -7.05 17.46
CA ALA A 71 -6.60 -6.38 17.56
C ALA A 71 -6.92 -5.78 18.94
N ASN A 72 -6.18 -6.21 19.98
CA ASN A 72 -6.34 -5.74 21.35
C ASN A 72 -5.41 -4.55 21.69
N ASP A 73 -4.48 -4.19 20.79
CA ASP A 73 -3.51 -3.12 20.99
C ASP A 73 -4.05 -1.78 20.45
N THR A 74 -5.16 -1.32 21.03
CA THR A 74 -5.96 -0.20 20.49
C THR A 74 -5.50 1.18 20.98
N SER A 75 -4.50 1.26 21.86
CA SER A 75 -4.03 2.51 22.48
C SER A 75 -2.52 2.67 22.48
N LEU A 76 -1.82 2.12 21.47
CA LEU A 76 -0.39 2.32 21.33
C LEU A 76 -0.08 3.80 21.02
N PRO A 77 0.99 4.38 21.60
CA PRO A 77 1.36 5.78 21.36
C PRO A 77 2.03 5.91 19.98
N VAL A 78 1.24 5.83 18.92
CA VAL A 78 1.69 5.88 17.54
C VAL A 78 2.09 7.30 17.13
N THR A 79 3.15 7.41 16.34
CA THR A 79 3.52 8.67 15.69
C THR A 79 3.46 8.53 14.17
N ALA A 80 3.15 9.63 13.49
CA ALA A 80 3.11 9.66 12.03
C ALA A 80 4.40 9.08 11.41
N PRO A 81 4.32 8.30 10.31
CA PRO A 81 3.11 8.05 9.49
C PRO A 81 2.13 7.03 10.07
N TRP A 82 2.47 6.36 11.18
CA TRP A 82 1.60 5.36 11.78
C TRP A 82 0.39 6.03 12.41
N ARG A 83 -0.78 5.46 12.14
CA ARG A 83 -2.06 5.95 12.63
C ARG A 83 -3.05 4.81 12.78
N TYR A 84 -4.06 5.02 13.61
CA TYR A 84 -5.26 4.20 13.57
C TYR A 84 -6.16 4.67 12.42
N VAL A 85 -6.74 3.70 11.72
CA VAL A 85 -7.74 3.93 10.68
C VAL A 85 -9.03 3.27 11.14
N SER A 86 -10.16 3.96 10.94
CA SER A 86 -11.48 3.44 11.32
C SER A 86 -11.69 2.04 10.72
N GLY A 87 -12.12 1.09 11.55
CA GLY A 87 -12.31 -0.31 11.16
C GLY A 87 -11.04 -1.18 11.12
N VAL A 88 -9.87 -0.62 11.42
CA VAL A 88 -8.61 -1.36 11.53
C VAL A 88 -8.13 -1.34 12.98
N PRO A 89 -8.05 -2.50 13.67
CA PRO A 89 -7.82 -2.53 15.12
C PRO A 89 -6.34 -2.46 15.51
N TRP A 90 -5.43 -2.17 14.55
CA TRP A 90 -4.00 -1.99 14.76
C TRP A 90 -3.50 -0.74 14.01
N PRO A 91 -2.34 -0.20 14.38
CA PRO A 91 -1.69 0.86 13.62
C PRO A 91 -1.36 0.46 12.18
N VAL A 92 -1.61 1.38 11.26
CA VAL A 92 -1.21 1.27 9.85
C VAL A 92 -0.31 2.46 9.49
N ALA A 93 0.67 2.21 8.64
CA ALA A 93 1.59 3.25 8.17
C ALA A 93 1.01 3.96 6.93
N ARG A 94 1.77 4.03 5.83
CA ARG A 94 1.40 4.77 4.62
C ARG A 94 0.59 3.88 3.69
N TRP A 95 -0.29 4.50 2.90
CA TRP A 95 -1.05 3.80 1.86
C TRP A 95 -0.37 4.01 0.49
N VAL A 96 -0.58 3.10 -0.46
CA VAL A 96 -0.03 3.22 -1.82
C VAL A 96 -1.06 3.92 -2.72
N GLY A 97 -0.82 5.11 -3.26
CA GLY A 97 -1.72 5.75 -4.26
C GLY A 97 -2.88 6.60 -3.70
N SER A 98 -3.80 7.02 -4.58
CA SER A 98 -4.99 7.83 -4.27
C SER A 98 -6.18 7.51 -5.21
N PRO A 99 -7.36 7.10 -4.70
CA PRO A 99 -7.52 6.49 -3.37
C PRO A 99 -6.63 5.25 -3.29
N SER A 100 -6.28 4.85 -2.07
CA SER A 100 -5.27 3.81 -1.86
C SER A 100 -5.50 2.55 -2.67
N LEU A 101 -4.39 1.97 -3.10
CA LEU A 101 -4.31 0.66 -3.71
C LEU A 101 -5.08 -0.28 -2.82
N HIS A 102 -6.10 -0.89 -3.39
CA HIS A 102 -6.95 -1.86 -2.72
C HIS A 102 -7.10 -3.06 -3.65
N SER A 103 -7.46 -4.20 -3.07
CA SER A 103 -7.87 -5.35 -3.86
C SER A 103 -9.07 -4.98 -4.72
N GLY A 104 -8.98 -5.22 -6.01
CA GLY A 104 -10.13 -5.14 -6.91
C GLY A 104 -10.76 -6.52 -7.13
N VAL A 105 -11.94 -6.53 -7.73
CA VAL A 105 -12.67 -7.74 -8.09
C VAL A 105 -13.13 -7.57 -9.54
N ALA A 106 -12.99 -8.61 -10.35
CA ALA A 106 -13.38 -8.59 -11.75
C ALA A 106 -14.89 -8.40 -11.90
N GLU A 107 -15.31 -7.84 -13.04
CA GLU A 107 -16.73 -7.69 -13.36
C GLU A 107 -17.43 -9.05 -13.33
N GLY A 108 -18.66 -9.09 -12.80
CA GLY A 108 -19.47 -10.30 -12.70
C GLY A 108 -19.14 -11.23 -11.53
N ILE A 109 -18.07 -10.96 -10.76
CA ILE A 109 -17.76 -11.73 -9.55
C ILE A 109 -18.58 -11.18 -8.36
N PRO A 110 -19.40 -12.01 -7.67
CA PRO A 110 -20.20 -11.55 -6.53
C PRO A 110 -19.32 -11.10 -5.36
N VAL A 111 -19.37 -9.81 -5.03
CA VAL A 111 -18.48 -9.17 -4.04
C VAL A 111 -18.89 -9.47 -2.59
N PHE A 112 -17.90 -9.67 -1.72
CA PHE A 112 -18.02 -9.66 -0.26
C PHE A 112 -17.71 -8.25 0.30
N PRO A 113 -18.46 -7.75 1.30
CA PRO A 113 -19.59 -8.37 1.98
C PRO A 113 -20.90 -8.31 1.18
N GLY A 114 -21.84 -9.22 1.46
CA GLY A 114 -23.12 -9.36 0.74
C GLY A 114 -23.27 -10.70 0.02
N ASN A 115 -22.15 -11.38 -0.25
CA ASN A 115 -22.08 -12.75 -0.75
C ASN A 115 -21.17 -13.60 0.16
N THR A 116 -21.23 -14.92 0.00
CA THR A 116 -20.30 -15.82 0.71
C THR A 116 -18.86 -15.54 0.29
N TYR A 117 -17.95 -15.47 1.26
CA TYR A 117 -16.53 -15.28 0.98
C TYR A 117 -15.95 -16.47 0.20
N LYS A 118 -15.13 -16.19 -0.81
CA LYS A 118 -14.40 -17.17 -1.60
C LYS A 118 -12.96 -16.68 -1.80
N SER A 119 -11.96 -17.49 -1.45
CA SER A 119 -10.55 -17.12 -1.63
C SER A 119 -10.06 -17.29 -3.07
N ASN A 120 -10.79 -18.02 -3.91
CA ASN A 120 -10.47 -18.36 -5.29
C ASN A 120 -11.59 -17.99 -6.27
N ALA A 121 -12.33 -16.91 -5.97
CA ALA A 121 -13.45 -16.44 -6.78
C ALA A 121 -13.04 -16.04 -8.21
N GLN A 122 -11.79 -15.63 -8.40
CA GLN A 122 -11.24 -15.21 -9.69
C GLN A 122 -9.86 -15.87 -9.91
N PRO A 123 -9.81 -17.05 -10.56
CA PRO A 123 -8.60 -17.86 -10.72
C PRO A 123 -7.39 -17.14 -11.29
N GLU A 124 -7.61 -16.30 -12.31
CA GLU A 124 -6.55 -15.49 -12.94
C GLU A 124 -6.05 -14.33 -12.05
N GLY A 125 -6.84 -13.99 -11.03
CA GLY A 125 -6.60 -12.86 -10.16
C GLY A 125 -6.98 -11.53 -10.81
N TYR A 126 -7.48 -10.60 -10.00
CA TYR A 126 -7.63 -9.20 -10.39
C TYR A 126 -6.40 -8.42 -9.92
N VAL A 127 -5.76 -7.72 -10.86
CA VAL A 127 -4.50 -7.03 -10.61
C VAL A 127 -4.76 -5.53 -10.42
N THR A 128 -4.27 -4.99 -9.31
CA THR A 128 -4.17 -3.54 -9.10
C THR A 128 -2.71 -3.15 -8.91
N THR A 129 -2.31 -2.02 -9.50
CA THR A 129 -0.93 -1.51 -9.41
C THR A 129 -0.91 -0.07 -8.91
N GLY A 130 0.10 0.28 -8.11
CA GLY A 130 0.33 1.65 -7.67
C GLY A 130 1.81 1.97 -7.56
N THR A 131 2.22 3.12 -8.10
CA THR A 131 3.60 3.60 -8.01
C THR A 131 3.69 4.73 -6.99
N ILE A 132 4.69 4.65 -6.10
CA ILE A 132 5.03 5.73 -5.18
C ILE A 132 6.36 6.37 -5.59
N ASN A 133 6.46 7.68 -5.45
CA ASN A 133 7.73 8.38 -5.51
C ASN A 133 8.19 8.71 -4.10
N LEU A 134 9.26 8.07 -3.64
CA LEU A 134 9.74 8.19 -2.26
C LEU A 134 10.25 9.59 -1.93
N LYS A 135 10.61 10.39 -2.93
CA LYS A 135 11.09 11.78 -2.75
C LYS A 135 9.97 12.74 -2.36
N THR A 136 8.75 12.45 -2.81
CA THR A 136 7.61 13.40 -2.75
C THR A 136 6.58 13.00 -1.71
N VAL A 137 6.84 11.94 -0.94
CA VAL A 137 5.94 11.48 0.12
C VAL A 137 5.89 12.55 1.21
N THR A 138 4.70 12.93 1.64
CA THR A 138 4.46 13.93 2.68
C THR A 138 3.74 13.32 3.89
N ASN A 139 3.66 14.08 4.99
CA ASN A 139 2.94 13.74 6.21
C ASN A 139 3.26 12.35 6.83
N PRO A 140 4.44 12.18 7.45
CA PRO A 140 5.55 13.12 7.51
C PRO A 140 6.39 13.08 6.22
N ALA A 141 7.27 14.05 6.06
CA ALA A 141 8.23 14.07 4.97
C ALA A 141 9.12 12.81 5.01
N PRO A 142 9.71 12.39 3.87
CA PRO A 142 10.42 11.14 3.82
C PRO A 142 11.78 11.28 4.53
N PRO A 143 12.25 10.25 5.26
CA PRO A 143 13.58 10.26 5.85
C PRO A 143 14.67 10.49 4.79
N LYS A 144 15.83 10.96 5.22
CA LYS A 144 16.98 11.12 4.31
C LYS A 144 17.42 9.75 3.76
N PRO A 145 17.68 9.62 2.45
CA PRO A 145 18.22 8.40 1.87
C PRO A 145 19.61 8.06 2.42
N ALA A 146 19.99 6.79 2.31
CA ALA A 146 21.33 6.33 2.64
C ALA A 146 22.38 6.95 1.70
N ARG A 147 23.66 6.98 2.12
CA ARG A 147 24.76 7.59 1.36
C ARG A 147 24.94 7.01 -0.04
N ASN A 148 24.59 5.74 -0.24
CA ASN A 148 24.60 5.04 -1.52
C ASN A 148 23.38 5.36 -2.41
N HIS A 149 22.62 6.40 -2.09
CA HIS A 149 21.44 6.83 -2.84
C HIS A 149 20.31 5.79 -2.90
N THR A 150 20.14 5.05 -1.80
CA THR A 150 19.04 4.09 -1.65
C THR A 150 18.10 4.46 -0.51
N GLN A 151 16.86 3.99 -0.61
CA GLN A 151 15.92 3.95 0.51
C GLN A 151 15.41 2.53 0.72
N THR A 152 15.32 2.12 1.97
CA THR A 152 14.69 0.84 2.31
C THR A 152 13.27 1.11 2.77
N ILE A 153 12.32 0.39 2.17
CA ILE A 153 10.93 0.38 2.61
C ILE A 153 10.50 -1.04 2.95
N TYR A 154 9.46 -1.13 3.77
CA TYR A 154 8.74 -2.36 4.06
C TYR A 154 7.30 -2.22 3.62
N HIS A 155 6.69 -3.32 3.19
CA HIS A 155 5.29 -3.36 2.82
C HIS A 155 4.65 -4.69 3.21
N ARG A 156 3.32 -4.70 3.35
CA ARG A 156 2.54 -5.90 3.72
C ARG A 156 1.06 -5.71 3.39
N VAL A 157 0.26 -6.75 3.65
CA VAL A 157 -1.22 -6.65 3.71
C VAL A 157 -1.70 -7.27 5.01
N LYS A 158 -1.77 -6.46 6.08
CA LYS A 158 -2.30 -6.92 7.37
C LYS A 158 -3.82 -6.76 7.47
N THR A 159 -4.42 -5.92 6.62
CA THR A 159 -5.85 -5.61 6.61
C THR A 159 -6.60 -6.48 5.60
N GLY A 160 -7.75 -7.03 6.00
CA GLY A 160 -8.62 -7.83 5.14
C GLY A 160 -9.61 -8.67 5.96
N PRO A 161 -10.66 -9.23 5.34
CA PRO A 161 -11.73 -9.92 6.05
C PRO A 161 -11.31 -11.29 6.62
N VAL A 162 -10.44 -12.02 5.92
CA VAL A 162 -10.04 -13.37 6.29
C VAL A 162 -8.55 -13.43 6.58
N THR A 163 -8.18 -13.92 7.76
CA THR A 163 -6.78 -13.92 8.22
C THR A 163 -5.86 -14.77 7.35
N ALA A 164 -6.35 -15.90 6.83
CA ALA A 164 -5.56 -16.84 6.04
C ALA A 164 -5.05 -16.24 4.70
N ASP A 165 -5.79 -15.28 4.15
CA ASP A 165 -5.45 -14.64 2.88
C ASP A 165 -4.69 -13.33 3.08
N ARG A 166 -4.47 -12.87 4.32
CA ARG A 166 -3.62 -11.70 4.60
C ARG A 166 -2.14 -12.04 4.39
N LEU A 167 -1.32 -11.01 4.21
CA LEU A 167 0.13 -11.07 4.14
C LEU A 167 0.73 -10.22 5.27
N PRO A 168 0.65 -10.63 6.55
CA PRO A 168 0.98 -9.76 7.69
C PRO A 168 2.48 -9.55 7.89
N THR A 169 3.32 -10.47 7.41
CA THR A 169 4.78 -10.40 7.52
C THR A 169 5.31 -9.30 6.59
N PRO A 170 6.05 -8.31 7.12
CA PRO A 170 6.65 -7.27 6.28
C PRO A 170 7.66 -7.83 5.27
N VAL A 171 7.56 -7.37 4.03
CA VAL A 171 8.52 -7.66 2.95
C VAL A 171 9.38 -6.42 2.73
N LYS A 172 10.70 -6.63 2.65
CA LYS A 172 11.69 -5.56 2.45
C LYS A 172 11.90 -5.29 0.96
N LEU A 173 11.92 -4.01 0.58
CA LEU A 173 12.38 -3.53 -0.72
C LEU A 173 13.46 -2.46 -0.54
N VAL A 174 14.59 -2.62 -1.24
CA VAL A 174 15.62 -1.57 -1.37
C VAL A 174 15.41 -0.86 -2.69
N VAL A 175 15.08 0.43 -2.63
CA VAL A 175 14.80 1.27 -3.79
C VAL A 175 16.01 2.13 -4.10
N THR A 176 16.43 2.14 -5.37
CA THR A 176 17.66 2.80 -5.82
C THR A 176 17.35 4.10 -6.58
N GLY A 177 18.38 4.90 -6.87
CA GLY A 177 18.21 6.17 -7.60
C GLY A 177 17.74 7.35 -6.74
N CYS A 178 17.78 7.22 -5.41
CA CYS A 178 17.42 8.24 -4.44
C CYS A 178 18.54 9.26 -4.20
N LYS A 179 19.09 9.83 -5.27
CA LYS A 179 20.05 10.94 -5.18
C LYS A 179 19.37 12.19 -4.61
N LYS A 180 20.11 12.93 -3.78
CA LYS A 180 19.80 14.33 -3.46
C LYS A 180 20.12 15.15 -4.72
N SER A 181 19.19 15.95 -5.22
CA SER A 181 19.49 16.83 -6.35
C SER A 181 20.59 17.83 -5.98
N SER A 182 21.59 17.96 -6.85
CA SER A 182 22.81 18.75 -6.64
C SER A 182 22.80 20.08 -7.42
N GLY A 183 21.64 20.75 -7.51
CA GLY A 183 21.49 21.99 -8.29
C GLY A 183 20.59 23.01 -7.59
N ASN A 184 21.04 24.27 -7.59
CA ASN A 184 20.33 25.45 -7.08
C ASN A 184 18.81 25.38 -7.36
N GLY A 185 18.01 25.33 -6.27
CA GLY A 185 16.55 25.48 -6.32
C GLY A 185 15.71 24.23 -6.07
N SER A 186 16.28 23.14 -5.52
CA SER A 186 15.60 21.84 -5.50
C SER A 186 14.80 21.54 -4.22
N LEU A 187 13.55 21.10 -4.42
CA LEU A 187 12.59 20.57 -3.44
C LEU A 187 13.06 19.22 -2.85
N ASP A 188 14.30 19.15 -2.36
CA ASP A 188 14.95 17.90 -1.98
C ASP A 188 14.64 17.53 -0.53
N TRP A 189 13.79 16.51 -0.38
CA TRP A 189 13.61 15.74 0.84
C TRP A 189 13.27 16.59 2.06
N GLY A 190 11.97 16.94 2.18
CA GLY A 190 11.37 17.31 3.46
C GLY A 190 12.10 18.42 4.22
N SER A 191 11.90 19.68 3.82
CA SER A 191 12.29 20.82 4.65
C SER A 191 11.50 20.82 5.96
N SER A 192 12.05 20.17 6.99
CA SER A 192 11.79 20.50 8.38
C SER A 192 12.94 21.39 8.82
N THR A 193 12.81 22.71 8.63
CA THR A 193 13.64 23.67 9.34
C THR A 193 13.31 23.55 10.82
N GLY A 194 14.13 22.78 11.54
CA GLY A 194 14.25 22.89 12.98
C GLY A 194 14.73 24.31 13.29
N SER A 195 13.86 25.10 13.92
CA SER A 195 14.25 26.38 14.49
C SER A 195 15.00 26.10 15.79
N LEU A 196 16.32 26.00 15.70
CA LEU A 196 17.21 26.06 16.85
C LEU A 196 18.36 27.02 16.50
N GLU A 197 18.59 27.92 17.45
CA GLU A 197 19.71 28.85 17.59
C GLU A 197 19.55 30.25 16.95
N GLY A 198 19.03 31.16 17.77
CA GLY A 198 19.46 32.55 17.81
C GLY A 198 20.11 32.86 19.16
N ILE A 199 21.28 32.28 19.44
CA ILE A 199 22.20 32.82 20.45
C ILE A 199 23.14 33.79 19.72
N LEU A 200 23.16 35.04 20.22
CA LEU A 200 24.05 36.22 20.06
C LEU A 200 25.46 35.98 19.43
N PRO A 201 26.12 36.98 18.78
CA PRO A 201 26.47 38.28 19.41
C PRO A 201 26.74 39.54 18.52
N ARG A 202 26.51 40.73 19.08
CA ARG A 202 27.50 41.82 19.29
C ARG A 202 26.86 43.00 20.02
#